data_AF-A0A399F159-F1
#
_entry.id   AF-A0A399F159-F1
#
_cell.length_a   1.000
_cell.length_b   1.000
_cell.length_c   1.000
_cell.angle_alpha   90.00
_cell.angle_beta   90.00
_cell.angle_gamma   90.00
#
_symmetry.space_group_name_H-M   'P 1'
#
loop_
_entity.id
_entity.type
_entity.pdbx_description
1 polymer ?
#
loop_
_entity_poly.entity_id
_entity_poly.type
_entity_poly.pdbx_seq_one_letter_code
_entity_poly.pdbx_strand_id
1 'polypeptide(L)'
;MMKRWIAVIVLGAWAWAAPLTTVYDRVASLMNQVQSVQSSNPKQASDLLRQADEYLSKEGSELSMKLREGISTALRDAQTALARKSRADLEARLQMVRSLLGKALYDSYFDALGNAQADAARALLPRLIAASALPKTLTAQIEGLGNDIDKVRQTLERTYAQGIVNALSRARSQTNATQAFLEATRAYTLYLVVQESPRATGLSARAFVNALSKLSNNDLAGFRKDIEALRQQAEGFLGRVNSSSPGAVRSSAPARTVTAPPAKGGAGSQVTQAQATPAAQSASKPAQAPQQVVAQAAPVKSDGHEERYEGKLDASTQARVEVVLARLGFADLGEWVRGMNLELRARLGEATAHVKSGNFEGVREYLELSHNAYKERYYPVVRLLDPALADRFDRLLGRMQEAVGLRATDLAVALAEVQEIEERLEGRSLGLGHALQVQLELLLLGIPRAFVFILAALLAVFPLYLVNLTFGGRNTYWRLLGLAFFFLFLPAMIEGLSYVASILADPRFGKLGFLAPLSTFSIQSSLMAQLLWGLTLFLVIGLSAAGLRGIAVQFGLIQDRRARANTTTVAQTNPGLAATAPMRAAADPKLTSETIVEWDEEF
;
A
#
# COMPACT_ATOMS: atom_id res chain seq x y z
N MET A 1 25.27 52.20 12.46
CA MET A 1 23.88 52.47 12.90
C MET A 1 22.96 51.78 11.89
N MET A 2 22.02 50.90 12.27
CA MET A 2 20.69 51.20 12.87
C MET A 2 19.83 52.09 11.95
N LYS A 3 18.54 51.81 11.65
CA LYS A 3 17.60 50.76 12.10
C LYS A 3 16.30 50.79 11.23
N ARG A 4 15.50 49.71 11.27
CA ARG A 4 14.07 49.53 10.82
C ARG A 4 13.88 49.00 9.39
N TRP A 5 13.26 47.84 9.12
CA TRP A 5 12.04 47.15 9.63
C TRP A 5 10.69 47.77 9.23
N ILE A 6 10.10 47.23 8.14
CA ILE A 6 8.67 46.88 7.97
C ILE A 6 8.67 45.59 7.12
N ALA A 7 8.59 44.40 7.70
CA ALA A 7 7.34 43.71 8.02
C ALA A 7 6.43 43.44 6.79
N VAL A 8 6.89 42.58 5.86
CA VAL A 8 5.98 41.91 4.92
C VAL A 8 5.25 40.81 5.68
N ILE A 9 3.95 41.02 5.89
CA ILE A 9 3.05 40.03 6.47
C ILE A 9 2.92 38.88 5.47
N VAL A 10 3.53 37.73 5.77
CA VAL A 10 3.15 36.46 5.15
C VAL A 10 1.81 36.06 5.75
N LEU A 11 0.74 36.60 5.18
CA LEU A 11 -0.60 36.06 5.37
C LEU A 11 -0.58 34.64 4.80
N GLY A 12 -0.46 33.66 5.69
CA GLY A 12 -0.65 32.27 5.33
C GLY A 12 -2.06 32.12 4.78
N ALA A 13 -2.17 31.98 3.47
CA ALA A 13 -3.41 31.63 2.81
C ALA A 13 -3.81 30.22 3.26
N TRP A 14 -4.57 30.15 4.35
CA TRP A 14 -5.41 29.00 4.64
C TRP A 14 -6.36 28.90 3.45
N ALA A 15 -6.08 27.98 2.52
CA ALA A 15 -6.98 27.66 1.44
C ALA A 15 -8.21 26.99 2.07
N TRP A 16 -9.25 27.79 2.31
CA TRP A 16 -10.56 27.27 2.65
C TRP A 16 -10.99 26.37 1.48
N ALA A 17 -11.30 25.11 1.80
CA ALA A 17 -11.80 24.15 0.83
C ALA A 17 -12.98 24.77 0.06
N ALA A 18 -12.98 24.65 -1.27
CA ALA A 18 -14.15 25.03 -2.04
C ALA A 18 -15.33 24.12 -1.66
N PRO A 19 -16.51 24.67 -1.31
CA PRO A 19 -17.66 23.85 -0.95
C PRO A 19 -18.04 22.86 -2.06
N LEU A 20 -18.48 21.65 -1.70
CA LEU A 20 -18.83 20.59 -2.66
C LEU A 20 -19.79 21.05 -3.78
N THR A 21 -20.66 22.03 -3.49
CA THR A 21 -21.54 22.66 -4.48
C THR A 21 -20.78 23.40 -5.58
N THR A 22 -19.75 24.18 -5.24
CA THR A 22 -18.91 24.91 -6.21
C THR A 22 -17.98 23.96 -6.95
N VAL A 23 -17.46 22.93 -6.25
CA VAL A 23 -16.67 21.85 -6.85
C VAL A 23 -17.49 21.13 -7.93
N TYR A 24 -18.72 20.75 -7.60
CA TYR A 24 -19.66 20.15 -8.54
C TYR A 24 -19.96 21.08 -9.72
N ASP A 25 -20.36 22.33 -9.49
CA ASP A 25 -20.77 23.25 -10.56
C ASP A 25 -19.64 23.49 -11.57
N ARG A 26 -18.40 23.64 -11.09
CA ARG A 26 -17.23 23.84 -11.95
C ARG A 26 -16.89 22.59 -12.77
N VAL A 27 -16.86 21.41 -12.15
CA VAL A 27 -16.57 20.15 -12.86
C VAL A 27 -17.71 19.79 -13.83
N ALA A 28 -18.97 20.02 -13.46
CA ALA A 28 -20.13 19.83 -14.34
C ALA A 28 -20.09 20.76 -15.56
N SER A 29 -19.74 22.04 -15.36
CA SER A 29 -19.56 23.00 -16.47
C SER A 29 -18.46 22.55 -17.43
N LEU A 30 -17.29 22.14 -16.93
CA LEU A 30 -16.19 21.62 -17.75
C LEU A 30 -16.61 20.37 -18.53
N MET A 31 -17.29 19.41 -17.91
CA MET A 31 -17.81 18.21 -18.59
C MET A 31 -18.83 18.55 -19.70
N ASN A 32 -19.69 19.54 -19.49
CA ASN A 32 -20.65 19.97 -20.50
C ASN A 32 -19.95 20.61 -21.72
N GLN A 33 -18.88 21.39 -21.49
CA GLN A 33 -18.04 21.95 -22.55
C GLN A 33 -17.27 20.85 -23.31
N VAL A 34 -16.78 19.81 -22.63
CA VAL A 34 -16.21 18.62 -23.28
C VAL A 34 -17.23 17.98 -24.23
N GLN A 35 -18.48 17.82 -23.80
CA GLN A 35 -19.53 17.23 -24.63
C GLN A 35 -19.88 18.06 -25.87
N SER A 36 -19.72 19.39 -25.85
CA SER A 36 -19.95 20.24 -27.02
C SER A 36 -18.76 20.31 -27.97
N VAL A 37 -17.51 20.32 -27.47
CA VAL A 37 -16.31 20.49 -28.32
C VAL A 37 -15.61 19.18 -28.72
N GLN A 38 -15.98 18.02 -28.16
CA GLN A 38 -15.38 16.71 -28.47
C GLN A 38 -15.29 16.37 -29.96
N SER A 39 -16.24 16.83 -30.78
CA SER A 39 -16.31 16.52 -32.21
C SER A 39 -15.68 17.57 -33.12
N SER A 40 -15.52 18.81 -32.64
CA SER A 40 -14.96 19.93 -33.41
C SER A 40 -13.51 20.24 -33.04
N ASN A 41 -13.15 20.13 -31.75
CA ASN A 41 -11.81 20.39 -31.25
C ASN A 41 -11.42 19.39 -30.14
N PRO A 42 -10.89 18.20 -30.51
CA PRO A 42 -10.52 17.18 -29.53
C PRO A 42 -9.37 17.60 -28.62
N LYS A 43 -8.49 18.54 -29.05
CA LYS A 43 -7.44 19.10 -28.18
C LYS A 43 -8.07 19.90 -27.04
N GLN A 44 -8.97 20.83 -27.37
CA GLN A 44 -9.71 21.62 -26.38
C GLN A 44 -10.54 20.74 -25.43
N ALA A 45 -11.19 19.68 -25.94
CA ALA A 45 -11.87 18.70 -25.10
C ALA A 45 -10.91 17.99 -24.13
N SER A 46 -9.68 17.65 -24.56
CA SER A 46 -8.68 17.04 -23.66
C SER A 46 -8.15 18.01 -22.60
N ASP A 47 -7.95 19.30 -22.94
CA ASP A 47 -7.55 20.32 -21.97
C ASP A 47 -8.66 20.62 -20.95
N LEU A 48 -9.93 20.62 -21.35
CA LEU A 48 -11.06 20.77 -20.41
C LEU A 48 -11.15 19.59 -19.43
N LEU A 49 -10.90 18.36 -19.88
CA LEU A 49 -10.81 17.18 -19.01
C LEU A 49 -9.61 17.26 -18.05
N ARG A 50 -8.48 17.80 -18.50
CA ARG A 50 -7.30 18.02 -17.65
C ARG A 50 -7.55 19.11 -16.61
N GLN A 51 -8.16 20.23 -17.00
CA GLN A 51 -8.59 21.30 -16.08
C GLN A 51 -9.54 20.78 -15.01
N ALA A 52 -10.42 19.83 -15.34
CA ALA A 52 -11.30 19.19 -14.36
C ALA A 52 -10.54 18.34 -13.33
N ASP A 53 -9.53 17.55 -13.75
CA ASP A 53 -8.70 16.73 -12.85
C ASP A 53 -7.81 17.63 -11.96
N GLU A 54 -7.16 18.64 -12.56
CA GLU A 54 -6.36 19.63 -11.84
C GLU A 54 -7.19 20.41 -10.80
N TYR A 55 -8.38 20.89 -11.17
CA TYR A 55 -9.27 21.59 -10.26
C TYR A 55 -9.75 20.69 -9.11
N LEU A 56 -10.16 19.45 -9.41
CA LEU A 56 -10.57 18.47 -8.39
C LEU A 56 -9.43 18.12 -7.42
N SER A 57 -8.19 18.03 -7.91
CA SER A 57 -7.03 17.73 -7.05
C SER A 57 -6.72 18.84 -6.04
N LYS A 58 -6.93 20.11 -6.43
CA LYS A 58 -6.68 21.30 -5.61
C LYS A 58 -7.83 21.61 -4.65
N GLU A 59 -9.04 21.71 -5.19
CA GLU A 59 -10.21 22.24 -4.49
C GLU A 59 -11.13 21.15 -3.92
N GLY A 60 -10.98 19.90 -4.35
CA GLY A 60 -11.84 18.78 -3.93
C GLY A 60 -11.54 18.23 -2.54
N SER A 61 -11.05 19.04 -1.59
CA SER A 61 -10.65 18.61 -0.25
C SER A 61 -11.80 18.01 0.57
N GLU A 62 -13.04 18.47 0.38
CA GLU A 62 -14.25 17.89 1.00
C GLU A 62 -14.60 16.49 0.47
N LEU A 63 -14.08 16.08 -0.70
CA LEU A 63 -14.28 14.73 -1.23
C LEU A 63 -13.37 13.73 -0.51
N SER A 64 -13.97 12.64 -0.05
CA SER A 64 -13.22 11.50 0.50
C SER A 64 -12.18 10.99 -0.49
N MET A 65 -11.03 10.53 0.02
CA MET A 65 -9.87 10.14 -0.79
C MET A 65 -10.24 9.12 -1.89
N LYS A 66 -11.10 8.15 -1.57
CA LYS A 66 -11.58 7.12 -2.51
C LYS A 66 -12.48 7.69 -3.61
N LEU A 67 -13.34 8.66 -3.30
CA LEU A 67 -14.18 9.31 -4.31
C LEU A 67 -13.33 10.20 -5.22
N ARG A 68 -12.37 10.95 -4.67
CA ARG A 68 -11.45 11.79 -5.46
C ARG A 68 -10.59 10.94 -6.40
N GLU A 69 -10.04 9.83 -5.91
CA GLU A 69 -9.28 8.87 -6.73
C GLU A 69 -10.15 8.27 -7.85
N GLY A 70 -11.37 7.83 -7.52
CA GLY A 70 -12.33 7.29 -8.50
C GLY A 70 -12.71 8.30 -9.59
N ILE A 71 -12.96 9.56 -9.23
CA ILE A 71 -13.27 10.63 -10.18
C ILE A 71 -12.05 10.93 -11.06
N SER A 72 -10.86 11.07 -10.47
CA SER A 72 -9.62 11.33 -11.23
C SER A 72 -9.31 10.21 -12.23
N THR A 73 -9.55 8.96 -11.84
CA THR A 73 -9.43 7.79 -12.71
C THR A 73 -10.43 7.85 -13.87
N ALA A 74 -11.69 8.18 -13.59
CA ALA A 74 -12.71 8.33 -14.62
C ALA A 74 -12.42 9.50 -15.59
N LEU A 75 -11.84 10.60 -15.12
CA LEU A 75 -11.39 11.73 -15.97
C LEU A 75 -10.22 11.34 -16.88
N ARG A 76 -9.24 10.57 -16.39
CA ARG A 76 -8.11 10.06 -17.20
C ARG A 76 -8.54 8.98 -18.19
N ASP A 77 -9.50 8.13 -17.80
CA ASP A 77 -10.14 7.20 -18.72
C ASP A 77 -10.95 7.93 -19.81
N ALA A 78 -11.60 9.06 -19.48
CA ALA A 78 -12.27 9.93 -20.45
C ALA A 78 -11.28 10.56 -21.45
N GLN A 79 -10.12 11.05 -20.99
CA GLN A 79 -9.05 11.52 -21.87
C GLN A 79 -8.55 10.41 -22.80
N THR A 80 -8.40 9.19 -22.28
CA THR A 80 -8.00 8.01 -23.07
C THR A 80 -9.05 7.63 -24.12
N ALA A 81 -10.34 7.69 -23.77
CA ALA A 81 -11.44 7.44 -24.70
C ALA A 81 -11.49 8.48 -25.82
N LEU A 82 -11.31 9.76 -25.48
CA LEU A 82 -11.21 10.87 -26.44
C LEU A 82 -10.02 10.70 -27.39
N ALA A 83 -8.83 10.33 -26.88
CA ALA A 83 -7.65 10.05 -27.68
C ALA A 83 -7.87 8.85 -28.64
N ARG A 84 -8.63 7.84 -28.21
CA ARG A 84 -9.07 6.70 -29.03
C ARG A 84 -10.24 7.03 -29.97
N LYS A 85 -10.74 8.27 -29.97
CA LYS A 85 -11.93 8.74 -30.71
C LYS A 85 -13.21 7.94 -30.38
N SER A 86 -13.28 7.27 -29.23
CA SER A 86 -14.43 6.49 -28.80
C SER A 86 -15.43 7.38 -28.06
N ARG A 87 -16.43 7.88 -28.80
CA ARG A 87 -17.50 8.74 -28.25
C ARG A 87 -18.30 8.06 -27.15
N ALA A 88 -18.57 6.77 -27.29
CA ALA A 88 -19.36 6.02 -26.32
C ALA A 88 -18.59 5.72 -25.03
N ASP A 89 -17.31 5.38 -25.11
CA ASP A 89 -16.47 5.28 -23.92
C ASP A 89 -16.36 6.62 -23.21
N LEU A 90 -16.14 7.72 -23.96
CA LEU A 90 -16.06 9.06 -23.40
C LEU A 90 -17.34 9.44 -22.66
N GLU A 91 -18.51 9.21 -23.28
CA GLU A 91 -19.80 9.46 -22.64
C GLU A 91 -20.01 8.58 -21.38
N ALA A 92 -19.68 7.30 -21.44
CA ALA A 92 -19.74 6.40 -20.29
C ALA A 92 -18.84 6.87 -19.13
N ARG A 93 -17.63 7.36 -19.41
CA ARG A 93 -16.73 7.90 -18.37
C ARG A 93 -17.21 9.24 -17.80
N LEU A 94 -17.84 10.10 -18.62
CA LEU A 94 -18.46 11.33 -18.14
C LEU A 94 -19.70 11.05 -17.27
N GLN A 95 -20.52 10.06 -17.61
CA GLN A 95 -21.60 9.58 -16.72
C GLN A 95 -21.03 9.05 -15.40
N MET A 96 -19.88 8.38 -15.43
CA MET A 96 -19.20 7.88 -14.24
C MET A 96 -18.71 9.00 -13.31
N VAL A 97 -18.09 10.05 -13.85
CA VAL A 97 -17.69 11.24 -13.07
C VAL A 97 -18.91 11.91 -12.43
N ARG A 98 -19.99 12.12 -13.19
CA ARG A 98 -21.25 12.69 -12.67
C ARG A 98 -21.84 11.85 -11.54
N SER A 99 -21.81 10.52 -11.65
CA SER A 99 -22.29 9.58 -10.62
C SER A 99 -21.46 9.63 -9.33
N LEU A 100 -20.13 9.65 -9.42
CA LEU A 100 -19.27 9.70 -8.24
C LEU A 100 -19.38 11.05 -7.50
N LEU A 101 -19.57 12.16 -8.24
CA LEU A 101 -19.97 13.44 -7.65
C LEU A 101 -21.38 13.39 -7.07
N GLY A 102 -22.32 12.73 -7.75
CA GLY A 102 -23.68 12.48 -7.27
C GLY A 102 -23.71 11.67 -5.97
N LYS A 103 -22.79 10.72 -5.77
CA LYS A 103 -22.61 9.99 -4.51
C LYS A 103 -22.17 10.92 -3.38
N ALA A 104 -21.17 11.76 -3.61
CA ALA A 104 -20.75 12.77 -2.63
C ALA A 104 -21.91 13.71 -2.27
N LEU A 105 -22.63 14.23 -3.27
CA LEU A 105 -23.80 15.10 -3.06
C LEU A 105 -24.95 14.39 -2.32
N TYR A 106 -25.15 13.10 -2.55
CA TYR A 106 -26.15 12.29 -1.84
C TYR A 106 -25.81 12.15 -0.37
N ASP A 107 -24.56 11.82 -0.06
CA ASP A 107 -24.09 11.63 1.31
C ASP A 107 -24.15 12.97 2.07
N SER A 108 -23.56 14.04 1.52
CA SER A 108 -23.62 15.38 2.11
C SER A 108 -25.04 15.94 2.24
N TYR A 109 -25.98 15.57 1.37
CA TYR A 109 -27.38 15.95 1.49
C TYR A 109 -28.05 15.31 2.71
N PHE A 110 -27.79 14.02 2.96
CA PHE A 110 -28.31 13.34 4.15
C PHE A 110 -27.60 13.78 5.44
N ASP A 111 -26.32 14.13 5.38
CA ASP A 111 -25.60 14.73 6.50
C ASP A 111 -26.17 16.13 6.84
N ALA A 112 -26.45 16.96 5.83
CA ALA A 112 -27.08 18.27 6.03
C ALA A 112 -28.50 18.14 6.63
N LEU A 113 -29.30 17.18 6.17
CA LEU A 113 -30.61 16.89 6.76
C LEU A 113 -30.49 16.40 8.21
N GLY A 114 -29.56 15.47 8.49
CA GLY A 114 -29.33 14.94 9.83
C GLY A 114 -28.86 16.00 10.84
N ASN A 115 -28.10 16.99 10.36
CA ASN A 115 -27.62 18.13 11.16
C ASN A 115 -28.58 19.34 11.16
N ALA A 116 -29.82 19.18 10.66
CA ALA A 116 -30.84 20.23 10.54
C ALA A 116 -30.42 21.48 9.72
N GLN A 117 -29.42 21.35 8.82
CA GLN A 117 -28.90 22.40 7.96
C GLN A 117 -29.76 22.56 6.70
N ALA A 118 -30.99 23.06 6.88
CA ALA A 118 -32.00 23.14 5.81
C ALA A 118 -31.52 23.85 4.53
N ASP A 119 -30.78 24.95 4.67
CA ASP A 119 -30.32 25.73 3.51
C ASP A 119 -29.16 25.05 2.75
N ALA A 120 -28.28 24.31 3.45
CA ALA A 120 -27.28 23.45 2.82
C ALA A 120 -27.95 22.29 2.06
N ALA A 121 -28.95 21.64 2.67
CA ALA A 121 -29.72 20.59 2.02
C ALA A 121 -30.45 21.10 0.76
N ARG A 122 -31.09 22.28 0.82
CA ARG A 122 -31.70 22.97 -0.33
C ARG A 122 -30.70 23.28 -1.44
N ALA A 123 -29.47 23.69 -1.10
CA ALA A 123 -28.43 23.95 -2.09
C ALA A 123 -27.90 22.65 -2.77
N LEU A 124 -27.86 21.53 -2.05
CA LEU A 124 -27.35 20.25 -2.55
C LEU A 124 -28.36 19.51 -3.44
N LEU A 125 -29.66 19.57 -3.12
CA LEU A 125 -30.70 18.75 -3.77
C LEU A 125 -30.80 18.94 -5.30
N PRO A 126 -30.84 20.17 -5.87
CA PRO A 126 -30.90 20.35 -7.33
C PRO A 126 -29.65 19.81 -8.04
N ARG A 127 -28.50 19.88 -7.38
CA ARG A 127 -27.21 19.37 -7.90
C ARG A 127 -27.18 17.85 -7.90
N LEU A 128 -27.66 17.20 -6.83
CA LEU A 128 -27.83 15.75 -6.75
C LEU A 128 -28.73 15.21 -7.88
N ILE A 129 -29.88 15.85 -8.09
CA ILE A 129 -30.85 15.51 -9.14
C ILE A 129 -30.22 15.65 -10.54
N ALA A 130 -29.48 16.74 -10.77
CA ALA A 130 -28.77 16.97 -12.03
C ALA A 130 -27.63 15.97 -12.27
N ALA A 131 -26.80 15.70 -11.26
CA ALA A 131 -25.67 14.76 -11.31
C ALA A 131 -26.13 13.34 -11.66
N SER A 132 -27.28 12.94 -11.11
CA SER A 132 -27.87 11.61 -11.29
C SER A 132 -28.84 11.52 -12.46
N ALA A 133 -29.03 12.61 -13.23
CA ALA A 133 -30.00 12.70 -14.34
C ALA A 133 -31.43 12.25 -13.96
N LEU A 134 -31.88 12.62 -12.76
CA LEU A 134 -33.22 12.33 -12.24
C LEU A 134 -34.26 13.36 -12.72
N PRO A 135 -35.57 13.05 -12.63
CA PRO A 135 -36.62 13.99 -13.00
C PRO A 135 -36.57 15.28 -12.17
N LYS A 136 -36.63 16.45 -12.81
CA LYS A 136 -36.63 17.76 -12.13
C LYS A 136 -37.84 17.97 -11.21
N THR A 137 -38.95 17.27 -11.46
CA THR A 137 -40.14 17.24 -10.60
C THR A 137 -39.86 16.70 -9.20
N LEU A 138 -38.77 15.93 -9.03
CA LEU A 138 -38.38 15.35 -7.75
C LEU A 138 -38.00 16.40 -6.70
N THR A 139 -37.50 17.58 -7.11
CA THR A 139 -37.15 18.66 -6.18
C THR A 139 -38.37 19.10 -5.38
N ALA A 140 -39.45 19.47 -6.06
CA ALA A 140 -40.70 19.90 -5.42
C ALA A 140 -41.37 18.77 -4.62
N GLN A 141 -41.25 17.52 -5.08
CA GLN A 141 -41.76 16.36 -4.33
C GLN A 141 -41.01 16.17 -3.01
N ILE A 142 -39.70 16.35 -2.99
CA ILE A 142 -38.87 16.21 -1.78
C ILE A 142 -39.05 17.42 -0.85
N GLU A 143 -39.11 18.64 -1.37
CA GLU A 143 -39.40 19.85 -0.59
C GLU A 143 -40.78 19.76 0.09
N GLY A 144 -41.77 19.17 -0.57
CA GLY A 144 -43.10 18.90 0.00
C GLY A 144 -43.14 17.85 1.12
N LEU A 145 -42.07 17.07 1.35
CA LEU A 145 -41.97 16.11 2.46
C LEU A 145 -41.43 16.75 3.76
N GLY A 146 -40.94 17.99 3.70
CA GLY A 146 -40.33 18.67 4.85
C GLY A 146 -39.13 17.92 5.42
N ASN A 147 -39.02 17.88 6.75
CA ASN A 147 -37.89 17.28 7.46
C ASN A 147 -38.03 15.76 7.72
N ASP A 148 -38.94 15.06 7.04
CA ASP A 148 -39.11 13.62 7.18
C ASP A 148 -38.03 12.86 6.38
N ILE A 149 -36.86 12.71 7.02
CA ILE A 149 -35.64 12.12 6.42
C ILE A 149 -35.92 10.71 5.85
N ASP A 150 -36.76 9.91 6.51
CA ASP A 150 -37.08 8.55 6.06
C ASP A 150 -37.96 8.55 4.80
N LYS A 151 -38.98 9.41 4.73
CA LYS A 151 -39.78 9.58 3.50
C LYS A 151 -38.95 10.18 2.36
N VAL A 152 -38.06 11.13 2.65
CA VAL A 152 -37.13 11.70 1.66
C VAL A 152 -36.19 10.62 1.13
N ARG A 153 -35.58 9.81 2.00
CA ARG A 153 -34.73 8.67 1.62
C ARG A 153 -35.49 7.64 0.79
N GLN A 154 -36.67 7.23 1.23
CA GLN A 154 -37.51 6.28 0.49
C GLN A 154 -37.90 6.81 -0.90
N THR A 155 -38.17 8.11 -1.03
CA THR A 155 -38.55 8.75 -2.30
C THR A 155 -37.37 8.85 -3.27
N LEU A 156 -36.18 9.23 -2.78
CA LEU A 156 -34.96 9.18 -3.57
C LEU A 156 -34.64 7.74 -4.01
N GLU A 157 -34.57 6.78 -3.07
CA GLU A 157 -34.28 5.37 -3.36
C GLU A 157 -35.26 4.78 -4.38
N ARG A 158 -36.57 5.12 -4.30
CA ARG A 158 -37.59 4.68 -5.26
C ARG A 158 -37.27 5.19 -6.66
N THR A 159 -36.86 6.46 -6.77
CA THR A 159 -36.53 7.09 -8.05
C THR A 159 -35.24 6.49 -8.64
N TYR A 160 -34.22 6.22 -7.82
CA TYR A 160 -33.02 5.50 -8.26
C TYR A 160 -33.37 4.06 -8.71
N ALA A 161 -34.13 3.31 -7.92
CA ALA A 161 -34.54 1.95 -8.25
C ALA A 161 -35.31 1.89 -9.59
N GLN A 162 -36.30 2.77 -9.77
CA GLN A 162 -37.03 2.90 -11.03
C GLN A 162 -36.11 3.29 -12.19
N GLY A 163 -35.16 4.22 -11.97
CA GLY A 163 -34.16 4.62 -12.95
C GLY A 163 -33.28 3.45 -13.40
N ILE A 164 -32.81 2.61 -12.47
CA ILE A 164 -32.02 1.40 -12.74
C ILE A 164 -32.84 0.39 -13.55
N VAL A 165 -34.07 0.06 -13.13
CA VAL A 165 -34.97 -0.86 -13.85
C VAL A 165 -35.25 -0.37 -15.27
N ASN A 166 -35.51 0.93 -15.44
CA ASN A 166 -35.79 1.54 -16.75
C ASN A 166 -34.54 1.51 -17.66
N ALA A 167 -33.35 1.78 -17.11
CA ALA A 167 -32.10 1.75 -17.87
C ALA A 167 -31.70 0.31 -18.28
N LEU A 168 -31.85 -0.68 -17.39
CA LEU A 168 -31.63 -2.10 -17.72
C LEU A 168 -32.62 -2.60 -18.78
N SER A 169 -33.90 -2.21 -18.68
CA SER A 169 -34.91 -2.54 -19.68
C SER A 169 -34.56 -1.97 -21.07
N ARG A 170 -34.11 -0.70 -21.14
CA ARG A 170 -33.61 -0.11 -22.38
C ARG A 170 -32.35 -0.80 -22.88
N ALA A 171 -31.37 -1.08 -22.01
CA ALA A 171 -30.13 -1.78 -22.38
C ALA A 171 -30.41 -3.17 -23.01
N ARG A 172 -31.43 -3.88 -22.51
CA ARG A 172 -31.89 -5.17 -23.07
C ARG A 172 -32.56 -5.00 -24.45
N SER A 173 -33.33 -3.93 -24.66
CA SER A 173 -34.06 -3.71 -25.93
C SER A 173 -33.20 -3.14 -27.06
N GLN A 174 -32.00 -2.63 -26.78
CA GLN A 174 -31.09 -2.13 -27.82
C GLN A 174 -30.58 -3.26 -28.73
N THR A 175 -30.62 -3.02 -30.04
CA THR A 175 -29.94 -3.84 -31.06
C THR A 175 -28.50 -3.40 -31.29
N ASN A 176 -28.20 -2.11 -31.07
CA ASN A 176 -26.86 -1.55 -31.19
C ASN A 176 -26.08 -1.75 -29.87
N ALA A 177 -24.97 -2.50 -29.93
CA ALA A 177 -24.11 -2.78 -28.78
C ALA A 177 -23.61 -1.51 -28.08
N THR A 178 -23.32 -0.45 -28.82
CA THR A 178 -22.89 0.85 -28.29
C THR A 178 -23.97 1.52 -27.46
N GLN A 179 -25.23 1.45 -27.88
CA GLN A 179 -26.36 2.01 -27.12
C GLN A 179 -26.72 1.12 -25.92
N ALA A 180 -26.62 -0.20 -26.07
CA ALA A 180 -26.75 -1.14 -24.96
C ALA A 180 -25.71 -0.88 -23.85
N PHE A 181 -24.48 -0.52 -24.24
CA PHE A 181 -23.39 -0.19 -23.33
C PHE A 181 -23.65 1.10 -22.54
N LEU A 182 -24.14 2.15 -23.22
CA LEU A 182 -24.49 3.42 -22.58
C LEU A 182 -25.66 3.27 -21.60
N GLU A 183 -26.72 2.54 -21.94
CA GLU A 183 -27.85 2.31 -21.04
C GLU A 183 -27.50 1.38 -19.87
N ALA A 184 -26.66 0.35 -20.09
CA ALA A 184 -26.15 -0.48 -18.99
C ALA A 184 -25.21 0.32 -18.07
N THR A 185 -24.41 1.24 -18.61
CA THR A 185 -23.58 2.18 -17.83
C THR A 185 -24.46 3.15 -17.04
N ARG A 186 -25.56 3.64 -17.62
CA ARG A 186 -26.55 4.48 -16.93
C ARG A 186 -27.20 3.75 -15.74
N ALA A 187 -27.52 2.46 -15.90
CA ALA A 187 -28.03 1.66 -14.80
C ALA A 187 -26.98 1.47 -13.68
N TYR A 188 -25.73 1.20 -14.04
CA TYR A 188 -24.63 1.03 -13.10
C TYR A 188 -24.33 2.33 -12.32
N THR A 189 -24.29 3.46 -13.02
CA THR A 189 -24.01 4.79 -12.43
C THR A 189 -25.11 5.27 -11.49
N LEU A 190 -26.37 4.90 -11.74
CA LEU A 190 -27.46 5.11 -10.77
C LEU A 190 -27.31 4.22 -9.52
N TYR A 191 -26.91 2.96 -9.70
CA TYR A 191 -26.69 2.03 -8.58
C TYR A 191 -25.58 2.51 -7.64
N LEU A 192 -24.47 3.06 -8.15
CA LEU A 192 -23.33 3.52 -7.34
C LEU A 192 -23.71 4.58 -6.29
N VAL A 193 -24.71 5.42 -6.55
CA VAL A 193 -25.17 6.44 -5.59
C VAL A 193 -25.87 5.77 -4.39
N VAL A 194 -26.67 4.73 -4.65
CA VAL A 194 -27.50 4.04 -3.65
C VAL A 194 -26.95 2.68 -3.20
N GLN A 195 -25.71 2.33 -3.57
CA GLN A 195 -25.14 0.99 -3.31
C GLN A 195 -25.06 0.62 -1.82
N GLU A 196 -24.98 1.62 -0.93
CA GLU A 196 -24.94 1.45 0.53
C GLU A 196 -26.34 1.35 1.16
N SER A 197 -27.42 1.45 0.37
CA SER A 197 -28.78 1.28 0.88
C SER A 197 -29.00 -0.17 1.35
N PRO A 198 -29.49 -0.40 2.59
CA PRO A 198 -29.84 -1.74 3.05
C PRO A 198 -30.96 -2.38 2.21
N ARG A 199 -31.75 -1.58 1.49
CA ARG A 199 -32.80 -2.04 0.58
C ARG A 199 -32.26 -2.51 -0.78
N ALA A 200 -31.04 -2.11 -1.18
CA ALA A 200 -30.40 -2.50 -2.44
C ALA A 200 -29.77 -3.91 -2.43
N THR A 201 -30.07 -4.72 -1.42
CA THR A 201 -29.57 -6.10 -1.23
C THR A 201 -29.80 -7.00 -2.46
N GLY A 202 -28.73 -7.63 -2.95
CA GLY A 202 -28.75 -8.50 -4.12
C GLY A 202 -28.25 -7.85 -5.42
N LEU A 203 -28.29 -6.51 -5.53
CA LEU A 203 -27.52 -5.79 -6.55
C LEU A 203 -26.05 -5.73 -6.15
N SER A 204 -25.13 -5.76 -7.12
CA SER A 204 -23.70 -5.58 -6.88
C SER A 204 -22.97 -4.94 -8.06
N ALA A 205 -21.98 -4.08 -7.77
CA ALA A 205 -21.13 -3.47 -8.80
C ALA A 205 -20.46 -4.52 -9.71
N ARG A 206 -20.05 -5.67 -9.14
CA ARG A 206 -19.44 -6.77 -9.87
C ARG A 206 -20.37 -7.38 -10.94
N ALA A 207 -21.67 -7.46 -10.68
CA ALA A 207 -22.64 -7.97 -11.65
C ALA A 207 -22.80 -7.02 -12.86
N PHE A 208 -22.91 -5.71 -12.62
CA PHE A 208 -22.92 -4.69 -13.69
C PHE A 208 -21.66 -4.75 -14.56
N VAL A 209 -20.49 -4.85 -13.93
CA VAL A 209 -19.20 -5.00 -14.64
C VAL A 209 -19.18 -6.25 -15.47
N ASN A 210 -19.59 -7.40 -14.92
CA ASN A 210 -19.59 -8.66 -15.66
C ASN A 210 -20.44 -8.55 -16.93
N ALA A 211 -21.62 -7.94 -16.84
CA ALA A 211 -22.47 -7.66 -17.99
C ALA A 211 -21.77 -6.75 -19.02
N LEU A 212 -21.28 -5.57 -18.60
CA LEU A 212 -20.56 -4.63 -19.47
C LEU A 212 -19.34 -5.28 -20.13
N SER A 213 -18.62 -6.16 -19.43
CA SER A 213 -17.50 -6.91 -19.97
C SER A 213 -17.95 -7.86 -21.09
N LYS A 214 -19.02 -8.63 -20.92
CA LYS A 214 -19.54 -9.52 -21.97
C LYS A 214 -19.91 -8.76 -23.24
N LEU A 215 -20.54 -7.60 -23.08
CA LEU A 215 -20.85 -6.71 -24.21
C LEU A 215 -19.59 -6.24 -24.95
N SER A 216 -18.55 -5.82 -24.23
CA SER A 216 -17.24 -5.49 -24.82
C SER A 216 -16.45 -6.67 -25.39
N ASN A 217 -16.90 -7.90 -25.08
CA ASN A 217 -16.34 -9.15 -25.59
C ASN A 217 -17.14 -9.71 -26.78
N ASN A 218 -18.11 -8.95 -27.30
CA ASN A 218 -19.09 -9.35 -28.31
C ASN A 218 -20.02 -10.52 -27.91
N ASP A 219 -20.11 -10.84 -26.61
CA ASP A 219 -21.03 -11.85 -26.05
C ASP A 219 -22.40 -11.21 -25.75
N LEU A 220 -23.16 -10.93 -26.81
CA LEU A 220 -24.51 -10.33 -26.70
C LEU A 220 -25.52 -11.24 -26.00
N ALA A 221 -25.38 -12.56 -26.12
CA ALA A 221 -26.27 -13.53 -25.48
C ALA A 221 -26.05 -13.57 -23.95
N GLY A 222 -24.79 -13.67 -23.52
CA GLY A 222 -24.42 -13.62 -22.12
C GLY A 222 -24.66 -12.24 -21.49
N PHE A 223 -24.48 -11.14 -22.23
CA PHE A 223 -24.87 -9.80 -21.79
C PHE A 223 -26.37 -9.71 -21.52
N ARG A 224 -27.23 -10.15 -22.46
CA ARG A 224 -28.69 -10.12 -22.29
C ARG A 224 -29.15 -10.95 -21.09
N LYS A 225 -28.51 -12.09 -20.82
CA LYS A 225 -28.78 -12.92 -19.64
C LYS A 225 -28.42 -12.20 -18.34
N ASP A 226 -27.24 -11.57 -18.28
CA ASP A 226 -26.79 -10.85 -17.07
C ASP A 226 -27.63 -9.58 -16.81
N ILE A 227 -28.00 -8.84 -17.85
CA ILE A 227 -28.89 -7.68 -17.75
C ILE A 227 -30.28 -8.08 -17.25
N GLU A 228 -30.80 -9.23 -17.69
CA GLU A 228 -32.08 -9.73 -17.17
C GLU A 228 -32.02 -10.10 -15.68
N ALA A 229 -30.94 -10.76 -15.24
CA ALA A 229 -30.73 -11.06 -13.82
C ALA A 229 -30.59 -9.76 -12.99
N LEU A 230 -29.84 -8.77 -13.49
CA LEU A 230 -29.73 -7.44 -12.87
C LEU A 230 -31.09 -6.72 -12.82
N ARG A 231 -31.92 -6.87 -13.85
CA ARG A 231 -33.26 -6.26 -13.92
C ARG A 231 -34.17 -6.82 -12.83
N GLN A 232 -34.19 -8.13 -12.66
CA GLN A 232 -34.94 -8.81 -11.60
C GLN A 232 -34.44 -8.43 -10.19
N GLN A 233 -33.12 -8.28 -10.01
CA GLN A 233 -32.54 -7.78 -8.75
C GLN A 233 -32.94 -6.32 -8.46
N ALA A 234 -33.01 -5.47 -9.48
CA ALA A 234 -33.45 -4.08 -9.37
C ALA A 234 -34.97 -3.96 -9.11
N GLU A 235 -35.78 -4.85 -9.68
CA GLU A 235 -37.21 -4.98 -9.33
C GLU A 235 -37.39 -5.40 -7.87
N GLY A 236 -36.58 -6.32 -7.36
CA GLY A 236 -36.55 -6.68 -5.93
C GLY A 236 -36.16 -5.53 -5.01
N PHE A 237 -35.24 -4.66 -5.43
CA PHE A 237 -34.92 -3.41 -4.71
C PHE A 237 -36.11 -2.44 -4.71
N LEU A 238 -36.71 -2.17 -5.88
CA LEU A 238 -37.89 -1.32 -6.00
C LEU A 238 -39.06 -1.83 -5.13
N GLY A 239 -39.30 -3.14 -5.12
CA GLY A 239 -40.27 -3.80 -4.25
C GLY A 239 -40.03 -3.48 -2.77
N ARG A 240 -38.83 -3.73 -2.25
CA ARG A 240 -38.48 -3.46 -0.83
C ARG A 240 -38.59 -1.98 -0.45
N VAL A 241 -38.27 -1.07 -1.37
CA VAL A 241 -38.47 0.39 -1.15
C VAL A 241 -39.95 0.73 -1.04
N ASN A 242 -40.82 0.07 -1.81
CA ASN A 242 -42.27 0.28 -1.74
C ASN A 242 -42.94 -0.42 -0.55
N SER A 243 -42.42 -1.57 -0.08
CA SER A 243 -42.99 -2.34 1.05
C SER A 243 -42.60 -1.84 2.45
N SER A 244 -41.64 -0.92 2.56
CA SER A 244 -41.12 -0.49 3.86
C SER A 244 -42.05 0.52 4.58
N SER A 245 -42.70 0.10 5.66
CA SER A 245 -43.29 1.02 6.65
C SER A 245 -42.21 1.74 7.48
N PRO A 246 -42.49 2.94 8.02
CA PRO A 246 -41.53 3.66 8.88
C PRO A 246 -41.41 2.96 10.24
N GLY A 247 -40.17 2.62 10.65
CA GLY A 247 -39.90 2.17 12.03
C GLY A 247 -38.88 1.04 12.25
N ALA A 248 -38.31 0.41 11.22
CA ALA A 248 -37.55 -0.85 11.38
C ALA A 248 -36.17 -0.93 10.70
N VAL A 249 -35.27 0.04 10.96
CA VAL A 249 -33.81 -0.22 10.95
C VAL A 249 -33.12 0.61 12.05
N ARG A 250 -32.95 0.05 13.25
CA ARG A 250 -31.90 0.49 14.20
C ARG A 250 -30.85 -0.61 14.32
N SER A 251 -29.59 -0.16 14.38
CA SER A 251 -28.37 -0.90 14.76
C SER A 251 -27.65 -1.79 13.74
N SER A 252 -26.32 -1.69 13.83
CA SER A 252 -25.26 -2.56 13.29
C SER A 252 -25.18 -2.77 11.78
N ALA A 253 -24.32 -1.98 11.12
CA ALA A 253 -23.71 -2.31 9.84
C ALA A 253 -22.17 -2.28 9.98
N PRO A 254 -21.44 -3.40 9.73
CA PRO A 254 -20.01 -3.34 9.53
C PRO A 254 -19.71 -2.60 8.22
N ALA A 255 -18.68 -1.77 8.20
CA ALA A 255 -18.34 -0.95 7.04
C ALA A 255 -18.04 -1.82 5.81
N ARG A 256 -18.95 -1.85 4.83
CA ARG A 256 -18.66 -2.45 3.52
C ARG A 256 -17.68 -1.57 2.78
N THR A 257 -16.62 -2.20 2.28
CA THR A 257 -15.58 -1.52 1.53
C THR A 257 -16.11 -1.09 0.17
N VAL A 258 -16.06 0.21 -0.11
CA VAL A 258 -16.17 0.75 -1.47
C VAL A 258 -15.11 0.08 -2.35
N THR A 259 -15.53 -0.92 -3.14
CA THR A 259 -14.73 -1.44 -4.25
C THR A 259 -14.81 -0.46 -5.40
N ALA A 260 -13.64 0.06 -5.82
CA ALA A 260 -13.54 0.86 -7.03
C ALA A 260 -14.06 0.09 -8.26
N PRO A 261 -14.57 0.78 -9.28
CA PRO A 261 -15.02 0.16 -10.52
C PRO A 261 -13.84 -0.54 -11.21
N PRO A 262 -13.92 -1.85 -11.51
CA PRO A 262 -12.90 -2.52 -12.32
C PRO A 262 -12.95 -2.01 -13.76
N ALA A 263 -11.89 -1.30 -14.16
CA ALA A 263 -11.69 -0.84 -15.54
C ALA A 263 -11.28 -2.01 -16.46
N LYS A 264 -12.22 -2.91 -16.79
CA LYS A 264 -12.11 -3.91 -17.87
C LYS A 264 -13.43 -4.11 -18.61
N GLY A 265 -13.72 -3.18 -19.53
CA GLY A 265 -14.40 -3.50 -20.77
C GLY A 265 -13.33 -3.78 -21.84
N GLY A 266 -13.31 -4.99 -22.39
CA GLY A 266 -12.34 -5.46 -23.39
C GLY A 266 -12.09 -6.97 -23.30
N ALA A 267 -12.29 -7.66 -24.42
CA ALA A 267 -12.23 -9.12 -24.58
C ALA A 267 -11.06 -9.85 -23.90
N GLY A 268 -11.37 -10.97 -23.21
CA GLY A 268 -10.39 -11.98 -22.74
C GLY A 268 -10.56 -12.43 -21.28
N SER A 269 -10.37 -13.72 -20.97
CA SER A 269 -10.44 -14.32 -19.62
C SER A 269 -10.37 -15.86 -19.66
N GLN A 270 -9.87 -16.54 -18.63
CA GLN A 270 -10.44 -17.76 -17.98
C GLN A 270 -9.80 -17.86 -16.58
N VAL A 271 -10.35 -18.45 -15.52
CA VAL A 271 -11.30 -19.54 -15.21
C VAL A 271 -10.72 -20.97 -15.33
N THR A 272 -10.23 -21.40 -14.18
CA THR A 272 -9.74 -22.73 -13.80
C THR A 272 -10.81 -23.81 -13.94
N GLN A 273 -10.37 -25.06 -14.05
CA GLN A 273 -11.17 -26.22 -13.67
C GLN A 273 -10.41 -26.97 -12.57
N ALA A 274 -11.12 -27.35 -11.52
CA ALA A 274 -10.58 -28.06 -10.36
C ALA A 274 -10.77 -29.57 -10.51
N GLN A 275 -9.94 -30.37 -9.83
CA GLN A 275 -10.22 -31.78 -9.63
C GLN A 275 -9.71 -32.28 -8.27
N ALA A 276 -10.64 -32.89 -7.55
CA ALA A 276 -10.54 -33.92 -6.50
C ALA A 276 -9.35 -33.93 -5.51
N THR A 277 -9.70 -33.78 -4.23
CA THR A 277 -9.04 -34.46 -3.10
C THR A 277 -9.14 -35.99 -3.25
N PRO A 278 -8.16 -36.74 -2.73
CA PRO A 278 -8.48 -37.64 -1.61
C PRO A 278 -7.65 -37.32 -0.35
N ALA A 279 -8.15 -37.72 0.81
CA ALA A 279 -7.47 -37.55 2.09
C ALA A 279 -6.53 -38.73 2.38
N ALA A 280 -5.37 -38.43 2.99
CA ALA A 280 -4.61 -39.36 3.82
C ALA A 280 -3.80 -38.56 4.86
N GLN A 281 -3.71 -39.09 6.07
CA GLN A 281 -3.00 -38.48 7.20
C GLN A 281 -1.50 -38.80 7.14
N SER A 282 -0.65 -37.89 7.63
CA SER A 282 0.46 -38.22 8.54
C SER A 282 1.08 -36.96 9.14
N ALA A 283 1.61 -37.07 10.35
CA ALA A 283 2.04 -35.96 11.17
C ALA A 283 3.55 -35.67 11.06
N SER A 284 3.92 -34.39 11.07
CA SER A 284 5.27 -33.94 11.47
C SER A 284 5.29 -32.47 11.91
N LYS A 285 5.21 -32.29 13.24
CA LYS A 285 5.86 -31.25 14.07
C LYS A 285 6.30 -29.94 13.38
N PRO A 286 5.68 -28.78 13.70
CA PRO A 286 6.21 -27.47 13.28
C PRO A 286 7.56 -27.18 13.94
N ALA A 287 8.55 -26.80 13.14
CA ALA A 287 9.75 -26.13 13.64
C ALA A 287 9.37 -24.73 14.14
N GLN A 288 9.89 -24.34 15.31
CA GLN A 288 9.65 -22.99 15.86
C GLN A 288 10.36 -21.93 15.01
N ALA A 289 9.64 -20.89 14.63
CA ALA A 289 10.25 -19.66 14.13
C ALA A 289 10.98 -18.94 15.29
N PRO A 290 12.03 -18.13 15.02
CA PRO A 290 12.76 -17.43 16.07
C PRO A 290 11.84 -16.48 16.84
N GLN A 291 11.66 -16.71 18.14
CA GLN A 291 10.94 -15.77 18.99
C GLN A 291 11.79 -14.51 19.15
N GLN A 292 11.24 -13.36 18.76
CA GLN A 292 11.77 -12.07 19.18
C GLN A 292 11.68 -11.99 20.71
N VAL A 293 12.82 -11.92 21.38
CA VAL A 293 12.90 -11.76 22.83
C VAL A 293 12.47 -10.32 23.17
N VAL A 294 11.17 -10.13 23.35
CA VAL A 294 10.67 -8.98 24.11
C VAL A 294 11.04 -9.23 25.56
N ALA A 295 12.05 -8.49 26.06
CA ALA A 295 12.48 -8.56 27.44
C ALA A 295 11.35 -8.09 28.38
N GLN A 296 10.55 -9.04 28.86
CA GLN A 296 9.67 -8.81 30.01
C GLN A 296 10.54 -8.78 31.27
N ALA A 297 10.54 -7.65 31.96
CA ALA A 297 11.23 -7.50 33.23
C ALA A 297 10.60 -8.43 34.28
N ALA A 298 11.29 -9.51 34.62
CA ALA A 298 10.95 -10.33 35.76
C ALA A 298 11.34 -9.61 37.07
N PRO A 299 10.56 -9.73 38.15
CA PRO A 299 10.89 -9.11 39.43
C PRO A 299 12.13 -9.78 40.05
N VAL A 300 13.14 -8.98 40.38
CA VAL A 300 14.35 -9.44 41.06
C VAL A 300 14.00 -9.88 42.48
N LYS A 301 14.28 -11.15 42.81
CA LYS A 301 14.48 -11.62 44.19
C LYS A 301 15.98 -11.69 44.45
N SER A 302 16.43 -11.22 45.60
CA SER A 302 17.82 -10.79 45.83
C SER A 302 18.81 -11.88 46.27
N ASP A 303 18.33 -13.06 46.67
CA ASP A 303 19.06 -13.90 47.64
C ASP A 303 19.64 -15.20 47.04
N GLY A 304 20.33 -15.14 45.89
CA GLY A 304 20.86 -16.35 45.23
C GLY A 304 21.88 -16.13 44.11
N HIS A 305 22.66 -15.04 44.16
CA HIS A 305 23.62 -14.71 43.10
C HIS A 305 25.08 -15.09 43.41
N GLU A 306 25.50 -15.23 44.68
CA GLU A 306 26.83 -15.78 45.03
C GLU A 306 26.91 -17.26 44.62
N GLU A 307 25.98 -18.09 45.10
CA GLU A 307 25.86 -19.54 44.79
C GLU A 307 25.82 -19.84 43.27
N ARG A 308 25.43 -18.86 42.43
CA ARG A 308 25.33 -19.04 40.98
C ARG A 308 26.69 -19.12 40.28
N TYR A 309 27.75 -18.55 40.86
CA TYR A 309 29.06 -18.44 40.23
C TYR A 309 30.20 -19.08 41.03
N GLU A 310 29.97 -19.46 42.30
CA GLU A 310 30.92 -20.26 43.07
C GLU A 310 31.31 -21.56 42.37
N GLY A 311 32.60 -21.92 42.43
CA GLY A 311 33.12 -23.20 41.93
C GLY A 311 33.09 -23.40 40.41
N LYS A 312 32.69 -22.39 39.61
CA LYS A 312 32.64 -22.49 38.14
C LYS A 312 33.96 -22.18 37.42
N LEU A 313 34.88 -21.49 38.10
CA LEU A 313 36.23 -21.24 37.62
C LEU A 313 37.18 -22.30 38.15
N ASP A 314 38.31 -22.53 37.47
CA ASP A 314 39.39 -23.29 38.07
C ASP A 314 40.00 -22.51 39.24
N ALA A 315 40.50 -23.21 40.25
CA ALA A 315 41.02 -22.61 41.47
C ALA A 315 42.19 -21.61 41.23
N SER A 316 42.94 -21.75 40.13
CA SER A 316 44.06 -20.87 39.82
C SER A 316 43.61 -19.54 39.19
N THR A 317 42.56 -19.56 38.36
CA THR A 317 41.92 -18.36 37.83
C THR A 317 41.06 -17.69 38.89
N GLN A 318 40.32 -18.45 39.71
CA GLN A 318 39.52 -17.90 40.81
C GLN A 318 40.37 -17.05 41.77
N ALA A 319 41.49 -17.58 42.28
CA ALA A 319 42.38 -16.84 43.17
C ALA A 319 42.97 -15.56 42.53
N ARG A 320 43.19 -15.54 41.20
CA ARG A 320 43.63 -14.34 40.48
C ARG A 320 42.50 -13.32 40.33
N VAL A 321 41.28 -13.79 40.07
CA VAL A 321 40.09 -12.95 39.96
C VAL A 321 39.78 -12.29 41.30
N GLU A 322 39.81 -13.03 42.42
CA GLU A 322 39.61 -12.51 43.78
C GLU A 322 40.59 -11.36 44.13
N VAL A 323 41.87 -11.50 43.80
CA VAL A 323 42.88 -10.44 44.01
C VAL A 323 42.57 -9.17 43.19
N VAL A 324 42.05 -9.32 41.97
CA VAL A 324 41.66 -8.19 41.11
C VAL A 324 40.34 -7.56 41.57
N LEU A 325 39.36 -8.36 42.01
CA LEU A 325 38.10 -7.89 42.57
C LEU A 325 38.33 -7.04 43.83
N ALA A 326 39.14 -7.54 44.76
CA ALA A 326 39.51 -6.81 45.98
C ALA A 326 40.21 -5.47 45.67
N ARG A 327 41.07 -5.43 44.64
CA ARG A 327 41.72 -4.19 44.18
C ARG A 327 40.72 -3.19 43.56
N LEU A 328 39.66 -3.68 42.94
CA LEU A 328 38.60 -2.88 42.32
C LEU A 328 37.48 -2.50 43.30
N GLY A 329 37.53 -2.98 44.54
CA GLY A 329 36.56 -2.69 45.60
C GLY A 329 35.28 -3.51 45.53
N PHE A 330 35.28 -4.67 44.86
CA PHE A 330 34.18 -5.63 44.89
C PHE A 330 34.47 -6.73 45.92
N ALA A 331 33.47 -7.12 46.71
CA ALA A 331 33.59 -8.19 47.69
C ALA A 331 33.67 -9.57 47.03
N ASP A 332 32.84 -9.80 46.00
CA ASP A 332 32.68 -11.09 45.33
C ASP A 332 32.38 -10.94 43.83
N LEU A 333 32.44 -12.05 43.10
CA LEU A 333 32.20 -12.10 41.65
C LEU A 333 30.74 -11.79 41.27
N GLY A 334 29.78 -12.14 42.13
CA GLY A 334 28.35 -11.84 41.96
C GLY A 334 28.04 -10.36 42.20
N GLU A 335 28.70 -9.66 43.14
CA GLU A 335 28.67 -8.20 43.24
C GLU A 335 29.24 -7.55 41.97
N TRP A 336 30.37 -8.04 41.45
CA TRP A 336 30.94 -7.55 40.21
C TRP A 336 30.02 -7.73 38.99
N VAL A 337 29.39 -8.91 38.83
CA VAL A 337 28.38 -9.16 37.76
C VAL A 337 27.16 -8.25 37.94
N ARG A 338 26.67 -8.04 39.17
CA ARG A 338 25.56 -7.11 39.45
C ARG A 338 25.93 -5.67 39.10
N GLY A 339 27.13 -5.22 39.48
CA GLY A 339 27.65 -3.91 39.13
C GLY A 339 27.74 -3.71 37.61
N MET A 340 28.33 -4.68 36.90
CA MET A 340 28.44 -4.66 35.43
C MET A 340 27.07 -4.55 34.77
N ASN A 341 26.08 -5.30 35.28
CA ASN A 341 24.71 -5.27 34.79
C ASN A 341 24.01 -3.93 35.03
N LEU A 342 24.08 -3.41 36.25
CA LEU A 342 23.45 -2.15 36.63
C LEU A 342 24.10 -0.95 35.94
N GLU A 343 25.42 -0.98 35.71
CA GLU A 343 26.16 0.14 35.12
C GLU A 343 26.18 0.08 33.58
N LEU A 344 26.65 -1.01 32.98
CA LEU A 344 26.83 -1.09 31.52
C LEU A 344 25.51 -1.25 30.78
N ARG A 345 24.58 -2.11 31.25
CA ARG A 345 23.30 -2.31 30.54
C ARG A 345 22.40 -1.08 30.65
N ALA A 346 22.43 -0.36 31.77
CA ALA A 346 21.70 0.90 31.92
C ALA A 346 22.22 1.96 30.93
N ARG A 347 23.52 2.25 30.94
CA ARG A 347 24.12 3.26 30.06
C ARG A 347 24.00 2.92 28.57
N LEU A 348 24.18 1.66 28.19
CA LEU A 348 23.94 1.21 26.80
C LEU A 348 22.44 1.27 26.44
N GLY A 349 21.54 1.07 27.41
CA GLY A 349 20.10 1.28 27.25
C GLY A 349 19.72 2.76 27.05
N GLU A 350 20.34 3.66 27.80
CA GLU A 350 20.19 5.12 27.67
C GLU A 350 20.75 5.59 26.31
N ALA A 351 21.95 5.16 25.93
CA ALA A 351 22.49 5.37 24.59
C ALA A 351 21.52 4.87 23.49
N THR A 352 20.85 3.73 23.70
CA THR A 352 19.85 3.20 22.77
C THR A 352 18.60 4.08 22.67
N ALA A 353 18.16 4.69 23.76
CA ALA A 353 17.09 5.68 23.75
C ALA A 353 17.50 6.96 23.00
N HIS A 354 18.72 7.45 23.23
CA HIS A 354 19.28 8.61 22.54
C HIS A 354 19.49 8.38 21.03
N VAL A 355 19.91 7.18 20.60
CA VAL A 355 19.98 6.81 19.16
C VAL A 355 18.58 6.87 18.54
N LYS A 356 17.57 6.32 19.21
CA LYS A 356 16.19 6.30 18.69
C LYS A 356 15.55 7.69 18.60
N SER A 357 15.96 8.64 19.45
CA SER A 357 15.53 10.04 19.39
C SER A 357 16.38 10.93 18.48
N GLY A 358 17.48 10.42 17.91
CA GLY A 358 18.41 11.20 17.07
C GLY A 358 19.30 12.16 17.86
N ASN A 359 19.40 12.02 19.19
CA ASN A 359 20.26 12.85 20.03
C ASN A 359 21.70 12.29 20.07
N PHE A 360 22.47 12.57 19.02
CA PHE A 360 23.84 12.04 18.86
C PHE A 360 24.85 12.52 19.92
N GLU A 361 24.58 13.61 20.63
CA GLU A 361 25.44 14.08 21.74
C GLU A 361 25.27 13.16 22.96
N GLY A 362 24.02 12.92 23.38
CA GLY A 362 23.73 11.97 24.46
C GLY A 362 24.19 10.54 24.16
N VAL A 363 24.10 10.08 22.90
CA VAL A 363 24.66 8.77 22.49
C VAL A 363 26.15 8.68 22.78
N ARG A 364 26.92 9.75 22.52
CA ARG A 364 28.36 9.78 22.75
C ARG A 364 28.69 9.81 24.23
N GLU A 365 28.02 10.66 24.99
CA GLU A 365 28.17 10.75 26.45
C GLU A 365 27.98 9.39 27.13
N TYR A 366 26.87 8.70 26.86
CA TYR A 366 26.62 7.38 27.45
C TYR A 366 27.54 6.28 26.93
N LEU A 367 28.02 6.35 25.68
CA LEU A 367 29.07 5.44 25.17
C LEU A 367 30.45 5.72 25.80
N GLU A 368 30.77 6.98 26.10
CA GLU A 368 31.98 7.38 26.82
C GLU A 368 31.97 6.86 28.26
N LEU A 369 30.88 7.12 28.97
CA LEU A 369 30.64 6.58 30.32
C LEU A 369 30.61 5.04 30.35
N SER A 370 30.15 4.38 29.29
CA SER A 370 30.14 2.90 29.20
C SER A 370 31.55 2.33 28.99
N HIS A 371 32.32 2.87 28.06
CA HIS A 371 33.69 2.40 27.78
C HIS A 371 34.63 2.69 28.95
N ASN A 372 34.55 3.88 29.56
CA ASN A 372 35.42 4.23 30.69
C ASN A 372 35.17 3.28 31.87
N ALA A 373 33.90 3.07 32.25
CA ALA A 373 33.56 2.10 33.30
C ALA A 373 33.96 0.66 32.92
N TYR A 374 33.75 0.25 31.67
CA TYR A 374 34.25 -1.04 31.19
C TYR A 374 35.76 -1.17 31.37
N LYS A 375 36.54 -0.23 30.85
CA LYS A 375 38.01 -0.25 30.83
C LYS A 375 38.61 -0.21 32.24
N GLU A 376 38.02 0.56 33.14
CA GLU A 376 38.53 0.77 34.51
C GLU A 376 38.06 -0.31 35.49
N ARG A 377 36.77 -0.73 35.44
CA ARG A 377 36.14 -1.57 36.49
C ARG A 377 35.88 -3.01 36.07
N TYR A 378 35.76 -3.29 34.78
CA TYR A 378 35.28 -4.60 34.29
C TYR A 378 36.34 -5.35 33.46
N TYR A 379 37.02 -4.68 32.53
CA TYR A 379 38.07 -5.21 31.66
C TYR A 379 39.17 -6.00 32.40
N PRO A 380 39.70 -5.57 33.58
CA PRO A 380 40.75 -6.33 34.27
C PRO A 380 40.30 -7.74 34.69
N VAL A 381 39.03 -7.90 35.06
CA VAL A 381 38.44 -9.20 35.41
C VAL A 381 38.12 -9.99 34.14
N VAL A 382 37.46 -9.39 33.14
CA VAL A 382 37.14 -10.08 31.87
C VAL A 382 38.40 -10.61 31.19
N ARG A 383 39.51 -9.87 31.24
CA ARG A 383 40.80 -10.26 30.67
C ARG A 383 41.42 -11.50 31.33
N LEU A 384 41.13 -11.77 32.61
CA LEU A 384 41.55 -13.00 33.28
C LEU A 384 40.68 -14.20 32.87
N LEU A 385 39.41 -13.97 32.54
CA LEU A 385 38.44 -14.99 32.14
C LEU A 385 38.62 -15.40 30.66
N ASP A 386 38.59 -14.42 29.77
CA ASP A 386 38.84 -14.57 28.33
C ASP A 386 39.47 -13.26 27.80
N PRO A 387 40.79 -13.23 27.51
CA PRO A 387 41.45 -12.03 27.00
C PRO A 387 40.98 -11.64 25.59
N ALA A 388 40.57 -12.61 24.77
CA ALA A 388 40.08 -12.34 23.42
C ALA A 388 38.69 -11.69 23.44
N LEU A 389 37.82 -12.09 24.39
CA LEU A 389 36.57 -11.41 24.71
C LEU A 389 36.84 -10.00 25.24
N ALA A 390 37.73 -9.87 26.22
CA ALA A 390 38.01 -8.60 26.87
C ALA A 390 38.44 -7.51 25.87
N ASP A 391 39.41 -7.84 25.01
CA ASP A 391 39.92 -6.95 23.97
C ASP A 391 38.93 -6.74 22.82
N ARG A 392 38.03 -7.71 22.54
CA ARG A 392 36.99 -7.56 21.52
C ARG A 392 35.94 -6.54 21.94
N PHE A 393 35.49 -6.58 23.19
CA PHE A 393 34.51 -5.63 23.70
C PHE A 393 35.09 -4.22 23.91
N ASP A 394 36.35 -4.10 24.35
CA ASP A 394 37.09 -2.82 24.40
C ASP A 394 37.13 -2.15 23.01
N ARG A 395 37.56 -2.92 21.99
CA ARG A 395 37.57 -2.45 20.59
C ARG A 395 36.18 -2.10 20.07
N LEU A 396 35.14 -2.84 20.45
CA LEU A 396 33.76 -2.56 20.02
C LEU A 396 33.27 -1.22 20.58
N LEU A 397 33.41 -1.00 21.88
CA LEU A 397 33.00 0.26 22.52
C LEU A 397 33.81 1.45 22.00
N GLY A 398 35.13 1.33 21.86
CA GLY A 398 35.98 2.36 21.26
C GLY A 398 35.56 2.71 19.83
N ARG A 399 35.32 1.69 18.99
CA ARG A 399 34.82 1.92 17.62
C ARG A 399 33.44 2.57 17.57
N MET A 400 32.54 2.26 18.51
CA MET A 400 31.23 2.90 18.58
C MET A 400 31.32 4.39 18.92
N GLN A 401 32.23 4.81 19.80
CA GLN A 401 32.43 6.24 20.14
C GLN A 401 32.91 7.09 18.96
N GLU A 402 33.72 6.49 18.09
CA GLU A 402 34.26 7.13 16.89
C GLU A 402 33.28 7.07 15.70
N ALA A 403 32.35 6.12 15.71
CA ALA A 403 31.43 5.86 14.60
C ALA A 403 30.40 6.97 14.34
N VAL A 404 29.93 7.00 13.10
CA VAL A 404 28.87 7.89 12.59
C VAL A 404 27.71 7.03 12.10
N GLY A 405 26.47 7.49 12.25
CA GLY A 405 25.31 6.70 11.83
C GLY A 405 25.10 5.43 12.65
N LEU A 406 25.39 5.50 13.96
CA LEU A 406 25.03 4.48 14.94
C LEU A 406 23.53 4.17 14.89
N ARG A 407 23.20 2.89 15.00
CA ARG A 407 21.84 2.35 15.03
C ARG A 407 21.59 1.64 16.36
N ALA A 408 20.32 1.48 16.71
CA ALA A 408 19.93 0.74 17.92
C ALA A 408 20.33 -0.76 17.86
N THR A 409 20.53 -1.29 16.66
CA THR A 409 21.09 -2.64 16.43
C THR A 409 22.52 -2.79 16.90
N ASP A 410 23.34 -1.75 16.74
CA ASP A 410 24.77 -1.75 17.06
C ASP A 410 24.93 -1.83 18.59
N LEU A 411 24.17 -1.02 19.30
CA LEU A 411 24.11 -1.04 20.76
C LEU A 411 23.53 -2.36 21.31
N ALA A 412 22.67 -3.04 20.55
CA ALA A 412 22.24 -4.39 20.89
C ALA A 412 23.36 -5.43 20.74
N VAL A 413 24.34 -5.23 19.85
CA VAL A 413 25.57 -6.05 19.80
C VAL A 413 26.43 -5.81 21.04
N ALA A 414 26.59 -4.56 21.46
CA ALA A 414 27.31 -4.22 22.70
C ALA A 414 26.62 -4.80 23.96
N LEU A 415 25.29 -4.76 24.03
CA LEU A 415 24.53 -5.43 25.10
C LEU A 415 24.68 -6.96 25.06
N ALA A 416 24.78 -7.56 23.86
CA ALA A 416 25.03 -8.99 23.72
C ALA A 416 26.45 -9.39 24.13
N GLU A 417 27.46 -8.53 23.98
CA GLU A 417 28.80 -8.75 24.55
C GLU A 417 28.78 -8.78 26.08
N VAL A 418 27.98 -7.91 26.73
CA VAL A 418 27.77 -7.98 28.19
C VAL A 418 27.12 -9.32 28.59
N GLN A 419 26.20 -9.86 27.77
CA GLN A 419 25.65 -11.19 27.99
C GLN A 419 26.67 -12.31 27.73
N GLU A 420 27.53 -12.21 26.71
CA GLU A 420 28.60 -13.20 26.45
C GLU A 420 29.56 -13.29 27.65
N ILE A 421 29.88 -12.18 28.31
CA ILE A 421 30.69 -12.17 29.55
C ILE A 421 30.01 -12.99 30.67
N GLU A 422 28.69 -12.87 30.85
CA GLU A 422 27.93 -13.71 31.80
C GLU A 422 27.86 -15.18 31.38
N GLU A 423 27.62 -15.47 30.10
CA GLU A 423 27.60 -16.86 29.62
C GLU A 423 28.97 -17.53 29.84
N ARG A 424 30.08 -16.82 29.64
CA ARG A 424 31.43 -17.35 29.91
C ARG A 424 31.65 -17.69 31.38
N LEU A 425 31.11 -16.90 32.31
CA LEU A 425 31.11 -17.23 33.74
C LEU A 425 30.25 -18.47 34.06
N GLU A 426 29.28 -18.81 33.22
CA GLU A 426 28.53 -20.07 33.31
C GLU A 426 29.15 -21.24 32.54
N GLY A 427 30.33 -21.06 31.92
CA GLY A 427 30.95 -22.06 31.05
C GLY A 427 30.24 -22.24 29.69
N ARG A 428 29.45 -21.25 29.29
CA ARG A 428 28.63 -21.20 28.06
C ARG A 428 29.12 -20.10 27.11
N SER A 429 28.45 -19.97 25.98
CA SER A 429 28.64 -18.88 25.02
C SER A 429 27.38 -18.74 24.16
N LEU A 430 27.12 -17.52 23.69
CA LEU A 430 26.14 -17.21 22.64
C LEU A 430 26.54 -17.82 21.27
N GLY A 431 27.77 -18.32 21.17
CA GLY A 431 28.24 -19.18 20.08
C GLY A 431 28.74 -18.43 18.84
N LEU A 432 29.09 -19.21 17.81
CA LEU A 432 29.76 -18.71 16.61
C LEU A 432 28.97 -17.63 15.86
N GLY A 433 27.63 -17.68 15.89
CA GLY A 433 26.78 -16.67 15.27
C GLY A 433 26.95 -15.28 15.87
N HIS A 434 27.04 -15.19 17.21
CA HIS A 434 27.31 -13.92 17.89
C HIS A 434 28.73 -13.41 17.62
N ALA A 435 29.74 -14.28 17.70
CA ALA A 435 31.12 -13.90 17.39
C ALA A 435 31.28 -13.36 15.96
N LEU A 436 30.61 -13.98 14.98
CA LEU A 436 30.58 -13.52 13.59
C LEU A 436 29.83 -12.19 13.45
N GLN A 437 28.70 -12.00 14.15
CA GLN A 437 27.97 -10.73 14.17
C GLN A 437 28.85 -9.58 14.69
N VAL A 438 29.62 -9.80 15.75
CA VAL A 438 30.53 -8.79 16.32
C VAL A 438 31.69 -8.49 15.37
N GLN A 439 32.23 -9.50 14.69
CA GLN A 439 33.26 -9.29 13.66
C GLN A 439 32.74 -8.47 12.47
N LEU A 440 31.52 -8.76 11.99
CA LEU A 440 30.87 -7.96 10.95
C LEU A 440 30.63 -6.52 11.43
N GLU A 441 30.19 -6.34 12.67
CA GLU A 441 30.00 -5.01 13.24
C GLU A 441 31.34 -4.25 13.31
N LEU A 442 32.40 -4.83 13.86
CA LEU A 442 33.74 -4.21 13.90
C LEU A 442 34.30 -3.86 12.50
N LEU A 443 33.95 -4.63 11.47
CA LEU A 443 34.39 -4.40 10.09
C LEU A 443 33.58 -3.29 9.39
N LEU A 444 32.27 -3.25 9.62
CA LEU A 444 31.34 -2.41 8.85
C LEU A 444 30.92 -1.13 9.59
N LEU A 445 30.92 -1.11 10.91
CA LEU A 445 30.44 -0.01 11.76
C LEU A 445 30.97 1.36 11.32
N GLY A 446 30.06 2.34 11.24
CA GLY A 446 30.36 3.70 10.81
C GLY A 446 30.38 3.87 9.28
N ILE A 447 31.44 4.52 8.79
CA ILE A 447 31.59 4.92 7.38
C ILE A 447 31.51 3.74 6.39
N PRO A 448 32.12 2.55 6.64
CA PRO A 448 32.05 1.44 5.67
C PRO A 448 30.62 0.97 5.39
N ARG A 449 29.79 0.77 6.42
CA ARG A 449 28.37 0.42 6.30
C ARG A 449 27.57 1.54 5.64
N ALA A 450 27.83 2.80 6.01
CA ALA A 450 27.20 3.94 5.38
C ALA A 450 27.51 3.98 3.87
N PHE A 451 28.77 3.75 3.47
CA PHE A 451 29.17 3.65 2.07
C PHE A 451 28.45 2.54 1.33
N VAL A 452 28.32 1.33 1.91
CA VAL A 452 27.57 0.22 1.31
C VAL A 452 26.10 0.60 1.04
N PHE A 453 25.40 1.19 2.02
CA PHE A 453 24.00 1.57 1.83
C PHE A 453 23.80 2.80 0.92
N ILE A 454 24.72 3.76 0.94
CA ILE A 454 24.71 4.90 0.01
C ILE A 454 24.98 4.44 -1.42
N LEU A 455 25.96 3.55 -1.62
CA LEU A 455 26.24 2.95 -2.92
C LEU A 455 25.05 2.11 -3.42
N ALA A 456 24.42 1.33 -2.54
CA ALA A 456 23.19 0.60 -2.89
C ALA A 456 22.03 1.54 -3.27
N ALA A 457 21.86 2.67 -2.59
CA ALA A 457 20.88 3.69 -2.92
C ALA A 457 21.14 4.38 -4.27
N LEU A 458 22.41 4.61 -4.62
CA LEU A 458 22.81 5.17 -5.93
C LEU A 458 22.62 4.13 -7.05
N LEU A 459 23.08 2.90 -6.84
CA LEU A 459 22.94 1.80 -7.80
C LEU A 459 21.48 1.42 -8.02
N ALA A 460 20.60 1.54 -7.02
CA ALA A 460 19.16 1.35 -7.14
C ALA A 460 18.50 2.22 -8.23
N VAL A 461 19.05 3.41 -8.53
CA VAL A 461 18.54 4.29 -9.60
C VAL A 461 18.83 3.72 -10.99
N PHE A 462 19.91 2.96 -11.15
CA PHE A 462 20.38 2.52 -12.47
C PHE A 462 19.44 1.49 -13.15
N PRO A 463 18.96 0.41 -12.50
CA PRO A 463 17.92 -0.46 -13.07
C PRO A 463 16.64 0.30 -13.44
N LEU A 464 16.24 1.30 -12.65
CA LEU A 464 15.04 2.10 -12.90
C LEU A 464 15.20 2.98 -14.15
N TYR A 465 16.37 3.59 -14.31
CA TYR A 465 16.75 4.31 -15.52
C TYR A 465 16.75 3.39 -16.75
N LEU A 466 17.39 2.21 -16.66
CA LEU A 466 17.45 1.26 -17.77
C LEU A 466 16.07 0.73 -18.17
N VAL A 467 15.19 0.39 -17.24
CA VAL A 467 13.81 -0.05 -17.55
C VAL A 467 13.00 1.06 -18.22
N ASN A 468 13.21 2.32 -17.82
CA ASN A 468 12.56 3.47 -18.46
C ASN A 468 13.11 3.73 -19.88
N LEU A 469 14.42 3.60 -20.08
CA LEU A 469 15.10 3.78 -21.36
C LEU A 469 14.69 2.70 -22.38
N THR A 470 14.79 1.43 -21.99
CA THR A 470 14.57 0.26 -22.86
C THR A 470 13.13 0.10 -23.32
N PHE A 471 12.14 0.38 -22.45
CA PHE A 471 10.72 0.17 -22.75
C PHE A 471 9.90 1.46 -22.87
N GLY A 472 10.56 2.62 -22.74
CA GLY A 472 10.04 3.96 -23.08
C GLY A 472 8.77 4.41 -22.35
N GLY A 473 8.41 3.76 -21.23
CA GLY A 473 7.20 4.03 -20.45
C GLY A 473 5.84 3.82 -21.15
N ARG A 474 5.82 3.54 -22.46
CA ARG A 474 4.61 3.49 -23.31
C ARG A 474 3.79 2.21 -23.13
N ASN A 475 4.44 1.08 -22.87
CA ASN A 475 3.74 -0.18 -22.59
C ASN A 475 3.35 -0.24 -21.10
N THR A 476 2.05 -0.39 -20.82
CA THR A 476 1.51 -0.43 -19.46
C THR A 476 2.12 -1.54 -18.60
N TYR A 477 2.43 -2.70 -19.18
CA TYR A 477 2.98 -3.83 -18.42
C TYR A 477 4.44 -3.62 -18.03
N TRP A 478 5.25 -3.05 -18.92
CA TRP A 478 6.62 -2.61 -18.58
C TRP A 478 6.62 -1.47 -17.56
N ARG A 479 5.65 -0.55 -17.61
CA ARG A 479 5.47 0.49 -16.57
C ARG A 479 5.09 -0.10 -15.21
N LEU A 480 4.24 -1.13 -15.16
CA LEU A 480 3.93 -1.84 -13.91
C LEU A 480 5.17 -2.55 -13.36
N LEU A 481 5.99 -3.16 -14.22
CA LEU A 481 7.25 -3.78 -13.81
C LEU A 481 8.27 -2.74 -13.31
N GLY A 482 8.39 -1.59 -13.97
CA GLY A 482 9.22 -0.47 -13.51
C GLY A 482 8.78 0.09 -12.16
N LEU A 483 7.47 0.19 -11.90
CA LEU A 483 6.93 0.53 -10.58
C LEU A 483 7.22 -0.56 -9.54
N ALA A 484 7.17 -1.85 -9.91
CA ALA A 484 7.57 -2.93 -9.03
C ALA A 484 9.05 -2.84 -8.66
N PHE A 485 9.95 -2.60 -9.61
CA PHE A 485 11.36 -2.34 -9.32
C PHE A 485 11.55 -1.11 -8.42
N PHE A 486 10.80 -0.03 -8.65
CA PHE A 486 10.88 1.17 -7.80
C PHE A 486 10.55 0.85 -6.34
N PHE A 487 9.43 0.17 -6.07
CA PHE A 487 9.05 -0.22 -4.71
C PHE A 487 9.95 -1.30 -4.10
N LEU A 488 10.62 -2.11 -4.93
CA LEU A 488 11.60 -3.11 -4.50
C LEU A 488 12.90 -2.44 -4.01
N PHE A 489 13.35 -1.38 -4.70
CA PHE A 489 14.57 -0.66 -4.36
C PHE A 489 14.37 0.51 -3.40
N LEU A 490 13.14 1.00 -3.23
CA LEU A 490 12.79 2.07 -2.28
C LEU A 490 13.37 1.89 -0.86
N PRO A 491 13.41 0.66 -0.27
CA PRO A 491 14.07 0.43 1.01
C PRO A 491 15.55 0.79 1.03
N ALA A 492 16.30 0.40 -0.01
CA ALA A 492 17.72 0.72 -0.13
C ALA A 492 17.95 2.23 -0.28
N MET A 493 17.09 2.92 -1.04
CA MET A 493 17.14 4.37 -1.18
C MET A 493 16.88 5.09 0.15
N ILE A 494 15.87 4.66 0.92
CA ILE A 494 15.55 5.24 2.24
C ILE A 494 16.70 5.00 3.23
N GLU A 495 17.26 3.78 3.26
CA GLU A 495 18.35 3.45 4.17
C GLU A 495 19.60 4.29 3.85
N GLY A 496 20.01 4.35 2.58
CA GLY A 496 21.14 5.20 2.14
C GLY A 496 20.92 6.68 2.43
N LEU A 497 19.71 7.22 2.18
CA LEU A 497 19.37 8.60 2.52
C LEU A 497 19.43 8.86 4.03
N SER A 498 19.01 7.90 4.86
CA SER A 498 19.09 8.04 6.32
C SER A 498 20.53 7.99 6.84
N TYR A 499 21.45 7.29 6.15
CA TYR A 499 22.89 7.36 6.42
C TYR A 499 23.47 8.73 6.04
N VAL A 500 23.15 9.26 4.85
CA VAL A 500 23.53 10.63 4.45
C VAL A 500 23.03 11.64 5.49
N ALA A 501 21.77 11.54 5.91
CA ALA A 501 21.21 12.40 6.95
C ALA A 501 21.96 12.29 8.28
N SER A 502 22.34 11.08 8.71
CA SER A 502 23.12 10.89 9.95
C SER A 502 24.52 11.52 9.89
N ILE A 503 25.21 11.41 8.75
CA ILE A 503 26.55 12.00 8.55
C ILE A 503 26.44 13.54 8.51
N LEU A 504 25.43 14.08 7.82
CA LEU A 504 25.24 15.52 7.73
C LEU A 504 24.72 16.15 9.02
N ALA A 505 23.91 15.42 9.80
CA ALA A 505 23.45 15.87 11.12
C ALA A 505 24.56 15.88 12.18
N ASP A 506 25.59 15.04 12.03
CA ASP A 506 26.68 14.92 12.98
C ASP A 506 27.46 16.25 13.14
N PRO A 507 27.62 16.77 14.37
CA PRO A 507 28.44 17.94 14.67
C PRO A 507 29.90 17.86 14.19
N ARG A 508 30.46 16.66 14.03
CA ARG A 508 31.84 16.44 13.55
C ARG A 508 32.00 16.66 12.05
N PHE A 509 30.94 16.50 11.25
CA PHE A 509 31.00 16.49 9.79
C PHE A 509 30.16 17.60 9.16
N GLY A 510 28.83 17.49 9.18
CA GLY A 510 27.94 18.44 8.50
C GLY A 510 27.37 19.56 9.39
N LYS A 511 27.21 19.33 10.70
CA LYS A 511 26.56 20.27 11.65
C LYS A 511 25.12 20.66 11.29
N LEU A 512 24.45 19.91 10.42
CA LEU A 512 23.08 20.18 9.93
C LEU A 512 22.05 19.47 10.83
N GLY A 513 21.98 19.85 12.11
CA GLY A 513 21.17 19.16 13.13
C GLY A 513 19.68 18.99 12.78
N PHE A 514 19.11 19.84 11.92
CA PHE A 514 17.73 19.68 11.43
C PHE A 514 17.52 18.42 10.55
N LEU A 515 18.60 17.77 10.10
CA LEU A 515 18.55 16.47 9.40
C LEU A 515 18.54 15.27 10.36
N ALA A 516 18.76 15.46 11.66
CA ALA A 516 18.73 14.36 12.63
C ALA A 516 17.41 13.54 12.59
N PRO A 517 16.21 14.14 12.43
CA PRO A 517 14.95 13.39 12.29
C PRO A 517 14.87 12.53 11.01
N LEU A 518 15.66 12.80 9.98
CA LEU A 518 15.71 11.94 8.78
C LEU A 518 16.53 10.66 9.01
N SER A 519 17.44 10.67 9.99
CA SER A 519 18.23 9.48 10.33
C SER A 519 17.42 8.37 11.01
N THR A 520 16.32 8.72 11.69
CA THR A 520 15.45 7.78 12.44
C THR A 520 14.46 7.01 11.54
N PHE A 521 14.38 7.34 10.25
CA PHE A 521 13.60 6.61 9.25
C PHE A 521 14.26 5.32 8.74
N SER A 522 15.41 4.91 9.32
CA SER A 522 16.06 3.63 9.03
C SER A 522 15.10 2.45 9.21
N ILE A 523 15.08 1.56 8.23
CA ILE A 523 14.17 0.40 8.19
C ILE A 523 14.60 -0.65 9.21
N GLN A 524 15.87 -0.63 9.63
CA GLN A 524 16.40 -1.57 10.60
C GLN A 524 15.96 -1.24 12.04
N SER A 525 15.74 0.04 12.37
CA SER A 525 15.47 0.50 13.74
C SER A 525 14.03 0.97 14.01
N SER A 526 13.26 1.33 12.97
CA SER A 526 11.91 1.90 13.11
C SER A 526 10.81 0.92 12.72
N LEU A 527 9.92 0.60 13.66
CA LEU A 527 8.72 -0.22 13.41
C LEU A 527 7.86 0.35 12.27
N MET A 528 7.74 1.67 12.18
CA MET A 528 6.95 2.31 11.11
C MET A 528 7.61 2.11 9.75
N ALA A 529 8.95 2.16 9.68
CA ALA A 529 9.70 1.90 8.46
C ALA A 529 9.65 0.40 8.07
N GLN A 530 9.65 -0.53 9.04
CA GLN A 530 9.43 -1.96 8.81
C GLN A 530 8.03 -2.27 8.28
N LEU A 531 6.98 -1.67 8.86
CA LEU A 531 5.61 -1.82 8.38
C LEU A 531 5.43 -1.21 6.98
N LEU A 532 6.06 -0.07 6.71
CA LEU A 532 6.07 0.55 5.38
C LEU A 532 6.78 -0.35 4.35
N TRP A 533 7.91 -0.96 4.71
CA TRP A 533 8.59 -1.94 3.87
C TRP A 533 7.75 -3.19 3.61
N GLY A 534 7.07 -3.72 4.63
CA GLY A 534 6.09 -4.80 4.46
C GLY A 534 5.00 -4.43 3.45
N LEU A 535 4.50 -3.20 3.50
CA LEU A 535 3.52 -2.68 2.53
C LEU A 535 4.10 -2.53 1.12
N THR A 536 5.36 -2.10 0.97
CA THR A 536 5.98 -2.02 -0.37
C THR A 536 6.16 -3.40 -0.97
N LEU A 537 6.47 -4.45 -0.20
CA LEU A 537 6.54 -5.83 -0.72
C LEU A 537 5.21 -6.30 -1.32
N PHE A 538 4.07 -6.00 -0.70
CA PHE A 538 2.75 -6.29 -1.29
C PHE A 538 2.52 -5.54 -2.61
N LEU A 539 2.97 -4.29 -2.71
CA LEU A 539 2.93 -3.52 -3.96
C LEU A 539 3.83 -4.16 -5.03
N VAL A 540 5.08 -4.54 -4.68
CA VAL A 540 6.01 -5.24 -5.59
C VAL A 540 5.37 -6.51 -6.14
N ILE A 541 4.78 -7.36 -5.29
CA ILE A 541 4.12 -8.60 -5.70
C ILE A 541 2.95 -8.31 -6.64
N GLY A 542 2.05 -7.39 -6.29
CA GLY A 542 0.89 -7.05 -7.12
C GLY A 542 1.26 -6.46 -8.48
N LEU A 543 2.23 -5.55 -8.51
CA LEU A 543 2.69 -4.87 -9.71
C LEU A 543 3.50 -5.78 -10.63
N SER A 544 4.43 -6.57 -10.08
CA SER A 544 5.23 -7.52 -10.87
C SER A 544 4.36 -8.65 -11.45
N ALA A 545 3.44 -9.21 -10.67
CA ALA A 545 2.50 -10.22 -11.17
C ALA A 545 1.61 -9.68 -12.30
N ALA A 546 1.13 -8.44 -12.18
CA ALA A 546 0.33 -7.79 -13.22
C ALA A 546 1.16 -7.47 -14.49
N GLY A 547 2.39 -7.00 -14.33
CA GLY A 547 3.32 -6.72 -15.43
C GLY A 547 3.73 -7.99 -16.18
N LEU A 548 4.29 -8.97 -15.46
CA LEU A 548 4.75 -10.25 -16.04
C LEU A 548 3.63 -11.03 -16.71
N ARG A 549 2.42 -11.08 -16.11
CA ARG A 549 1.25 -11.73 -16.74
C ARG A 549 0.86 -11.03 -18.05
N GLY A 550 0.97 -9.70 -18.11
CA GLY A 550 0.70 -8.94 -19.32
C GLY A 550 1.71 -9.22 -20.43
N ILE A 551 3.00 -9.25 -20.08
CA ILE A 551 4.10 -9.58 -20.99
C ILE A 551 3.96 -11.02 -21.52
N ALA A 552 3.69 -12.00 -20.65
CA ALA A 552 3.53 -13.39 -21.06
C ALA A 552 2.28 -13.66 -21.94
N VAL A 553 1.27 -12.78 -21.89
CA VAL A 553 0.15 -12.78 -22.85
C VAL A 553 0.56 -12.13 -24.18
N GLN A 554 1.36 -11.05 -24.16
CA GLN A 554 1.89 -10.42 -25.38
C GLN A 554 2.76 -11.37 -26.21
N PHE A 555 3.56 -12.21 -25.56
CA PHE A 555 4.40 -13.24 -26.20
C PHE A 555 3.70 -14.59 -26.42
N GLY A 556 2.40 -14.72 -26.16
CA GLY A 556 1.63 -15.95 -26.38
C GLY A 556 1.98 -17.15 -25.47
N LEU A 557 2.94 -17.00 -24.55
CA LEU A 557 3.37 -18.02 -23.59
C LEU A 557 2.22 -18.46 -22.67
N ILE A 558 1.37 -17.51 -22.25
CA ILE A 558 0.09 -17.81 -21.61
C ILE A 558 -0.99 -17.79 -22.69
N GLN A 559 -1.23 -18.95 -23.29
CA GLN A 559 -2.46 -19.19 -24.03
C GLN A 559 -3.65 -19.08 -23.07
N ASP A 560 -4.47 -18.04 -23.24
CA ASP A 560 -5.72 -17.88 -22.48
C ASP A 560 -6.54 -19.16 -22.65
N ARG A 561 -6.90 -19.85 -21.56
CA ARG A 561 -7.52 -21.19 -21.66
C ARG A 561 -8.85 -21.18 -22.46
N ARG A 562 -9.53 -20.02 -22.61
CA ARG A 562 -10.69 -19.86 -23.51
C ARG A 562 -10.34 -20.09 -24.98
N ALA A 563 -9.13 -19.77 -25.43
CA ALA A 563 -8.71 -20.00 -26.82
C ALA A 563 -8.64 -21.50 -27.15
N ARG A 564 -8.11 -22.31 -26.23
CA ARG A 564 -7.96 -23.77 -26.41
C ARG A 564 -9.26 -24.53 -26.15
N ALA A 565 -10.05 -24.12 -25.15
CA ALA A 565 -11.36 -24.72 -24.86
C ALA A 565 -12.32 -24.62 -26.05
N ASN A 566 -12.34 -23.48 -26.75
CA ASN A 566 -13.19 -23.30 -27.92
C ASN A 566 -12.81 -24.24 -29.09
N THR A 567 -11.54 -24.62 -29.24
CA THR A 567 -11.10 -25.54 -30.31
C THR A 567 -11.54 -26.98 -30.04
N THR A 568 -11.43 -27.45 -28.79
CA THR A 568 -11.80 -28.84 -28.43
C THR A 568 -13.32 -29.04 -28.43
N THR A 569 -14.10 -28.06 -27.97
CA THR A 569 -15.57 -28.20 -27.93
C THR A 569 -16.19 -28.28 -29.33
N VAL A 570 -15.64 -27.59 -30.33
CA VAL A 570 -16.12 -27.64 -31.73
C VAL A 570 -15.94 -29.03 -32.37
N ALA A 571 -14.93 -29.79 -31.94
CA ALA A 571 -14.67 -31.14 -32.47
C ALA A 571 -15.61 -32.23 -31.90
N GLN A 572 -16.20 -32.01 -30.72
CA GLN A 572 -17.06 -33.01 -30.06
C GLN A 572 -18.57 -32.74 -30.17
N THR A 573 -19.00 -31.52 -30.53
CA THR A 573 -20.44 -31.19 -30.60
C THR A 573 -21.09 -31.45 -31.97
N ASN A 574 -20.35 -31.91 -32.99
CA ASN A 574 -20.89 -32.21 -34.33
C ASN A 574 -20.55 -33.64 -34.82
N PRO A 575 -21.33 -34.66 -34.40
CA PRO A 575 -21.26 -35.98 -35.04
C PRO A 575 -21.69 -35.98 -36.52
N GLY A 576 -22.47 -34.97 -36.94
CA GLY A 576 -23.09 -34.89 -38.27
C GLY A 576 -22.24 -34.29 -39.40
N LEU A 577 -20.98 -33.89 -39.15
CA LEU A 577 -20.09 -33.32 -40.18
C LEU A 577 -18.99 -34.31 -40.64
N ALA A 578 -19.03 -35.55 -40.18
CA ALA A 578 -18.06 -36.59 -40.51
C ALA A 578 -18.17 -37.17 -41.95
N ALA A 579 -19.14 -36.72 -42.75
CA ALA A 579 -19.45 -37.32 -44.06
C ALA A 579 -18.92 -36.55 -45.29
N THR A 580 -18.46 -35.29 -45.16
CA THR A 580 -18.06 -34.45 -46.31
C THR A 580 -16.82 -33.58 -46.06
N ALA A 581 -15.98 -33.93 -45.08
CA ALA A 581 -14.65 -33.35 -44.96
C ALA A 581 -13.66 -34.13 -45.85
N PRO A 582 -12.94 -33.50 -46.80
CA PRO A 582 -11.78 -34.15 -47.40
C PRO A 582 -10.76 -34.43 -46.30
N MET A 583 -10.29 -35.67 -46.27
CA MET A 583 -9.40 -36.26 -45.26
C MET A 583 -8.16 -35.38 -45.03
N ARG A 584 -8.22 -34.50 -44.02
CA ARG A 584 -7.10 -33.60 -43.71
C ARG A 584 -6.06 -34.39 -42.94
N ALA A 585 -4.98 -34.72 -43.64
CA ALA A 585 -3.86 -35.49 -43.14
C ALA A 585 -3.26 -34.91 -41.84
N ALA A 586 -2.57 -35.77 -41.10
CA ALA A 586 -1.88 -35.43 -39.87
C ALA A 586 -0.82 -34.34 -40.08
N ALA A 587 -0.49 -33.69 -38.96
CA ALA A 587 0.56 -32.69 -38.72
C ALA A 587 1.62 -32.45 -39.82
N ASP A 588 1.80 -31.17 -40.16
CA ASP A 588 3.05 -30.67 -40.72
C ASP A 588 3.54 -29.46 -39.89
N PRO A 589 4.61 -29.59 -39.08
CA PRO A 589 5.06 -28.57 -38.13
C PRO A 589 6.11 -27.64 -38.75
N LYS A 590 5.79 -26.96 -39.86
CA LYS A 590 6.69 -25.98 -40.49
C LYS A 590 5.94 -24.75 -40.99
N LEU A 591 6.05 -23.66 -40.22
CA LEU A 591 5.96 -22.26 -40.66
C LEU A 591 6.39 -21.34 -39.49
N THR A 592 7.62 -21.53 -39.03
CA THR A 592 8.38 -20.60 -38.18
C THR A 592 9.28 -19.77 -39.08
N SER A 593 8.82 -18.58 -39.44
CA SER A 593 9.50 -17.62 -40.31
C SER A 593 8.67 -16.32 -40.31
N GLU A 594 9.13 -15.13 -39.89
CA GLU A 594 10.40 -14.70 -39.29
C GLU A 594 10.07 -13.57 -38.30
N THR A 595 10.73 -13.52 -37.14
CA THR A 595 11.28 -12.30 -36.46
C THR A 595 11.96 -12.80 -35.18
N ILE A 596 12.92 -13.71 -35.32
CA ILE A 596 14.00 -13.83 -34.34
C ILE A 596 15.10 -12.93 -34.91
N VAL A 597 15.28 -11.74 -34.34
CA VAL A 597 16.51 -10.99 -34.58
C VAL A 597 17.50 -11.53 -33.56
N GLU A 598 18.32 -12.47 -34.01
CA GLU A 598 19.55 -12.86 -33.33
C GLU A 598 20.42 -11.61 -33.23
N TRP A 599 20.52 -11.07 -32.01
CA TRP A 599 21.67 -10.29 -31.61
C TRP A 599 22.72 -11.28 -31.14
N ASP A 600 23.38 -11.91 -32.12
CA ASP A 600 24.59 -12.66 -31.88
C ASP A 600 25.82 -11.75 -32.06
N GLU A 601 26.94 -12.22 -31.55
CA GLU A 601 28.19 -11.52 -31.33
C GLU A 601 28.83 -10.99 -32.63
N GLU A 602 29.18 -9.69 -32.67
CA GLU A 602 30.48 -9.12 -33.12
C GLU A 602 30.38 -7.59 -33.40
N PHE A 603 31.41 -6.85 -32.94
CA PHE A 603 31.69 -5.39 -33.04
C PHE A 603 30.96 -4.41 -32.10
#